data_AF-A0A2H2ZKU4-F1
#
_entry.id   AF-A0A2H2ZKU4-F1
#
_cell.length_a   1.000
_cell.length_b   1.000
_cell.length_c   1.000
_cell.angle_alpha   90.00
_cell.angle_beta   90.00
_cell.angle_gamma   90.00
#
_symmetry.space_group_name_H-M   'P 1'
#
loop_
_entity.id
_entity.type
_entity.pdbx_description
1 polymer ?
#
loop_
_entity_poly.entity_id
_entity_poly.type
_entity_poly.pdbx_seq_one_letter_code
_entity_poly.pdbx_strand_id
1 'polypeptide(L)'
;MGIPHLITTLESYASHEILQHQDVVIDGPALAYHVLYLCRAQGASQPSYSLLSQLVIEWLDRLELQQVTIRAIYFDGYLPREKHPVRMERVRKTTSRLSLLYSSYPVGCPRRHVVPADDLSGDPPRLGYSADKISQDPSFVVPAVIDAIRGNSRYREKCFVMPGEADAYCASDVVKHGGTILTGDSDLLAHELGSGKVAFFRDIHENASSKLACTIYAPRAIYTKLGLPKSIETCRLGYERLNSPHATLSMLLKACSKPISDAVGYDLFRQQYVSHEEASIPRLLGGGLLPLGALDPRVSELLLQIGEAPATEKAKMFLPSLIENPNKGTSWDASVNIRRLAYTVASRYLARNHASSVEEYRRVQNVDQKGRDISLLASAEANAAAVQVLDLMERVRETKLPRNHRWTLLCIIMDIIECHQQGKNSHALITLQQQGRPSTTAGGKIPWDTIHFCAHIQAAMYSLRILSQVLASTMAQNTSTDELALCLIQIRRLLSELPPLTKFPDVCVLSDFLAAAKELQILPILSQFIELEEPSSTGPEQSHTTPKGKKSSKRTGDPDGGTNKSSKKPNKTNGNRGNIFSALSIDV
;
A
#
# COMPACT_ATOMS: atom_id res chain seq x y z
N MET A 1 11.74 -11.75 -3.81
CA MET A 1 12.51 -10.50 -3.73
C MET A 1 13.94 -10.87 -3.37
N GLY A 2 14.90 -9.94 -3.50
CA GLY A 2 16.30 -10.16 -3.16
C GLY A 2 17.18 -10.80 -4.26
N ILE A 3 18.34 -11.32 -3.86
CA ILE A 3 19.37 -11.93 -4.72
C ILE A 3 18.79 -13.10 -5.56
N PRO A 4 18.73 -12.96 -6.90
CA PRO A 4 18.18 -13.99 -7.79
C PRO A 4 18.88 -15.35 -7.65
N HIS A 5 18.09 -16.43 -7.67
CA HIS A 5 18.54 -17.82 -7.60
C HIS A 5 19.33 -18.22 -6.33
N LEU A 6 19.46 -17.34 -5.34
CA LEU A 6 20.17 -17.67 -4.10
C LEU A 6 19.47 -18.79 -3.33
N ILE A 7 18.14 -18.71 -3.19
CA ILE A 7 17.37 -19.73 -2.45
C ILE A 7 17.51 -21.11 -3.12
N THR A 8 17.27 -21.19 -4.42
CA THR A 8 17.39 -22.44 -5.19
C THR A 8 18.81 -23.00 -5.18
N THR A 9 19.83 -22.14 -5.05
CA THR A 9 21.23 -22.57 -4.91
C THR A 9 21.49 -23.24 -3.57
N LEU A 10 20.83 -22.78 -2.50
CA LEU A 10 21.08 -23.21 -1.12
C LEU A 10 20.09 -24.26 -0.60
N GLU A 11 19.00 -24.48 -1.32
CA GLU A 11 17.87 -25.34 -0.92
C GLU A 11 18.30 -26.75 -0.53
N SER A 12 19.20 -27.38 -1.29
CA SER A 12 19.71 -28.74 -0.98
C SER A 12 20.52 -28.84 0.33
N TYR A 13 20.88 -27.71 0.94
CA TYR A 13 21.64 -27.67 2.20
C TYR A 13 20.80 -27.21 3.40
N ALA A 14 19.56 -26.77 3.13
CA ALA A 14 18.58 -26.43 4.14
C ALA A 14 18.13 -27.68 4.92
N SER A 15 17.57 -27.48 6.12
CA SER A 15 16.92 -28.52 6.91
C SER A 15 15.41 -28.40 6.80
N HIS A 16 14.70 -29.52 6.84
CA HIS A 16 13.26 -29.52 7.07
C HIS A 16 13.02 -29.64 8.58
N GLU A 17 12.36 -28.64 9.15
CA GLU A 17 12.10 -28.58 10.59
C GLU A 17 10.62 -28.30 10.85
N ILE A 18 10.20 -28.55 12.09
CA ILE A 18 8.87 -28.18 12.61
C ILE A 18 9.04 -26.90 13.42
N LEU A 19 8.18 -25.91 13.18
CA LEU A 19 8.24 -24.61 13.87
C LEU A 19 7.75 -24.66 15.33
N GLN A 20 7.07 -25.73 15.73
CA GLN A 20 6.53 -25.90 17.08
C GLN A 20 7.61 -25.63 18.14
N HIS A 21 7.30 -24.77 19.13
CA HIS A 21 8.21 -24.33 20.20
C HIS A 21 9.41 -23.49 19.75
N GLN A 22 9.46 -23.02 18.51
CA GLN A 22 10.51 -22.09 18.06
C GLN A 22 10.13 -20.64 18.36
N ASP A 23 11.15 -19.83 18.65
CA ASP A 23 11.01 -18.39 18.68
C ASP A 23 11.24 -17.81 17.29
N VAL A 24 10.33 -16.93 16.86
CA VAL A 24 10.36 -16.33 15.53
C VAL A 24 10.32 -14.82 15.57
N VAL A 25 10.99 -14.22 14.59
CA VAL A 25 10.91 -12.80 14.24
C VAL A 25 10.35 -12.71 12.82
N ILE A 26 9.46 -11.75 12.59
CA ILE A 26 8.73 -11.67 11.32
C ILE A 26 9.08 -10.39 10.58
N ASP A 27 9.49 -10.55 9.33
CA ASP A 27 9.57 -9.47 8.34
C ASP A 27 8.14 -9.06 7.94
N GLY A 28 7.70 -7.92 8.46
CA GLY A 28 6.34 -7.40 8.33
C GLY A 28 5.93 -7.04 6.89
N PRO A 29 6.75 -6.29 6.13
CA PRO A 29 6.48 -6.02 4.72
C PRO A 29 6.30 -7.32 3.92
N ALA A 30 7.19 -8.29 4.11
CA ALA A 30 7.06 -9.58 3.43
C ALA A 30 5.81 -10.37 3.88
N LEU A 31 5.45 -10.33 5.18
CA LEU A 31 4.21 -10.92 5.68
C LEU A 31 2.98 -10.30 5.00
N ALA A 32 2.94 -8.96 4.86
CA ALA A 32 1.80 -8.28 4.27
C ALA A 32 1.57 -8.69 2.80
N TYR A 33 2.64 -8.83 2.01
CA TYR A 33 2.55 -9.32 0.64
C TYR A 33 2.32 -10.83 0.56
N HIS A 34 2.75 -11.61 1.55
CA HIS A 34 2.42 -13.03 1.66
C HIS A 34 0.91 -13.22 1.90
N VAL A 35 0.31 -12.46 2.80
CA VAL A 35 -1.15 -12.48 3.04
C VAL A 35 -1.92 -12.08 1.78
N LEU A 36 -1.46 -11.05 1.06
CA LEU A 36 -2.03 -10.69 -0.25
C LEU A 36 -1.94 -11.84 -1.26
N TYR A 37 -0.80 -12.54 -1.30
CA TYR A 37 -0.62 -13.71 -2.16
C TYR A 37 -1.60 -14.84 -1.79
N LEU A 38 -1.77 -15.14 -0.50
CA LEU A 38 -2.71 -16.16 -0.02
C LEU A 38 -4.15 -15.84 -0.43
N CYS A 39 -4.60 -14.60 -0.24
CA CYS A 39 -5.91 -14.15 -0.70
C CYS A 39 -6.11 -14.44 -2.20
N ARG A 40 -5.12 -14.10 -3.03
CA ARG A 40 -5.18 -14.30 -4.49
C ARG A 40 -5.16 -15.77 -4.88
N ALA A 41 -4.35 -16.59 -4.21
CA ALA A 41 -4.30 -18.04 -4.44
C ALA A 41 -5.65 -18.72 -4.13
N GLN A 42 -6.44 -18.11 -3.24
CA GLN A 42 -7.78 -18.53 -2.84
C GLN A 42 -8.89 -17.69 -3.51
N GLY A 43 -8.62 -17.15 -4.71
CA GLY A 43 -9.65 -16.58 -5.58
C GLY A 43 -9.98 -15.10 -5.36
N ALA A 44 -9.48 -14.46 -4.30
CA ALA A 44 -9.65 -13.03 -4.08
C ALA A 44 -8.59 -12.22 -4.85
N SER A 45 -8.84 -11.95 -6.13
CA SER A 45 -7.90 -11.21 -7.01
C SER A 45 -7.60 -9.79 -6.50
N GLN A 46 -8.62 -9.13 -5.96
CA GLN A 46 -8.57 -7.85 -5.25
C GLN A 46 -9.16 -8.06 -3.87
N PRO A 47 -8.39 -8.47 -2.86
CA PRO A 47 -8.93 -8.64 -1.52
C PRO A 47 -9.26 -7.27 -0.91
N SER A 48 -10.34 -7.22 -0.14
CA SER A 48 -10.63 -6.07 0.70
C SER A 48 -9.62 -5.95 1.83
N TYR A 49 -9.51 -4.74 2.40
CA TYR A 49 -8.64 -4.54 3.57
C TYR A 49 -9.17 -5.29 4.79
N SER A 50 -10.50 -5.47 4.93
CA SER A 50 -11.11 -6.34 5.95
C SER A 50 -10.62 -7.78 5.83
N LEU A 51 -10.62 -8.33 4.61
CA LEU A 51 -10.14 -9.69 4.36
C LEU A 51 -8.63 -9.81 4.68
N LEU A 52 -7.80 -8.84 4.26
CA LEU A 52 -6.39 -8.82 4.61
C LEU A 52 -6.17 -8.75 6.13
N SER A 53 -6.92 -7.90 6.83
CA SER A 53 -6.84 -7.76 8.28
C SER A 53 -7.26 -9.03 9.02
N GLN A 54 -8.32 -9.70 8.57
CA GLN A 54 -8.73 -10.97 9.13
C GLN A 54 -7.66 -12.05 8.90
N LEU A 55 -7.20 -12.18 7.66
CA LEU A 55 -6.32 -13.27 7.27
C LEU A 55 -4.95 -13.17 7.94
N VAL A 56 -4.40 -11.96 8.13
CA VAL A 56 -3.13 -11.81 8.85
C VAL A 56 -3.24 -12.21 10.33
N ILE A 57 -4.36 -11.89 10.99
CA ILE A 57 -4.58 -12.28 12.38
C ILE A 57 -4.76 -13.79 12.48
N GLU A 58 -5.55 -14.41 11.60
CA GLU A 58 -5.71 -15.87 11.54
C GLU A 58 -4.37 -16.59 11.31
N TRP A 59 -3.52 -16.03 10.45
CA TRP A 59 -2.18 -16.56 10.19
C TRP A 59 -1.28 -16.51 11.42
N LEU A 60 -1.25 -15.38 12.15
CA LEU A 60 -0.48 -15.22 13.39
C LEU A 60 -1.04 -16.08 14.53
N ASP A 61 -2.37 -16.20 14.64
CA ASP A 61 -3.02 -17.06 15.63
C ASP A 61 -2.65 -18.53 15.41
N ARG A 62 -2.56 -18.97 14.14
CA ARG A 62 -2.17 -20.33 13.82
C ARG A 62 -0.73 -20.65 14.21
N LEU A 63 0.20 -19.70 14.13
CA LEU A 63 1.55 -19.85 14.68
C LEU A 63 1.51 -20.05 16.21
N GLU A 64 0.82 -19.18 16.94
CA GLU A 64 0.76 -19.29 18.41
C GLU A 64 0.01 -20.56 18.87
N LEU A 65 -1.01 -21.01 18.14
CA LEU A 65 -1.67 -22.31 18.37
C LEU A 65 -0.72 -23.50 18.21
N GLN A 66 0.39 -23.33 17.49
CA GLN A 66 1.46 -24.31 17.36
C GLN A 66 2.61 -24.00 18.33
N GLN A 67 2.36 -23.20 19.36
CA GLN A 67 3.34 -22.85 20.37
C GLN A 67 4.61 -22.22 19.78
N VAL A 68 4.46 -21.53 18.66
CA VAL A 68 5.52 -20.68 18.09
C VAL A 68 5.49 -19.36 18.83
N THR A 69 6.61 -18.95 19.41
CA THR A 69 6.71 -17.65 20.10
C THR A 69 7.03 -16.57 19.08
N ILE A 70 6.05 -15.74 18.73
CA ILE A 70 6.31 -14.53 17.94
C ILE A 70 6.94 -13.50 18.88
N ARG A 71 8.23 -13.21 18.68
CA ARG A 71 8.99 -12.24 19.50
C ARG A 71 8.79 -10.81 19.00
N ALA A 72 8.86 -10.60 17.70
CA ALA A 72 8.67 -9.30 17.07
C ALA A 72 8.21 -9.40 15.62
N ILE A 73 7.52 -8.37 15.15
CA ILE A 73 7.10 -8.14 13.77
C ILE A 73 7.60 -6.75 13.38
N TYR A 74 8.62 -6.68 12.54
CA TYR A 74 9.28 -5.44 12.15
C TYR A 74 8.76 -4.93 10.81
N PHE A 75 8.46 -3.64 10.73
CA PHE A 75 8.08 -2.93 9.53
C PHE A 75 9.06 -1.82 9.19
N ASP A 76 9.29 -1.62 7.89
CA ASP A 76 10.05 -0.49 7.37
C ASP A 76 9.45 0.81 7.88
N GLY A 77 10.31 1.72 8.32
CA GLY A 77 9.91 3.09 8.61
C GLY A 77 10.83 4.13 7.99
N TYR A 78 11.98 3.74 7.44
CA TYR A 78 12.85 4.60 6.63
C TYR A 78 13.50 3.82 5.50
N LEU A 79 13.65 4.44 4.33
CA LEU A 79 14.34 3.85 3.20
C LEU A 79 15.74 4.48 3.06
N PRO A 80 16.81 3.68 3.06
CA PRO A 80 18.16 4.16 2.78
C PRO A 80 18.26 4.94 1.47
N ARG A 81 19.10 5.99 1.46
CA ARG A 81 19.29 6.89 0.30
C ARG A 81 19.70 6.12 -0.95
N GLU A 82 20.55 5.10 -0.79
CA GLU A 82 21.05 4.26 -1.87
C GLU A 82 19.96 3.42 -2.54
N LYS A 83 18.86 3.12 -1.84
CA LYS A 83 17.71 2.38 -2.37
C LYS A 83 16.68 3.25 -3.07
N HIS A 84 16.91 4.57 -3.16
CA HIS A 84 16.04 5.49 -3.90
C HIS A 84 15.82 5.08 -5.38
N PRO A 85 16.86 4.74 -6.18
CA PRO A 85 16.65 4.29 -7.56
C PRO A 85 15.79 3.02 -7.65
N VAL A 86 15.93 2.10 -6.69
CA VAL A 86 15.11 0.89 -6.60
C VAL A 86 13.64 1.24 -6.35
N ARG A 87 13.36 2.19 -5.44
CA ARG A 87 12.00 2.67 -5.20
C ARG A 87 11.41 3.34 -6.45
N MET A 88 12.18 4.18 -7.14
CA MET A 88 11.76 4.80 -8.40
C MET A 88 11.38 3.77 -9.46
N GLU A 89 12.20 2.73 -9.64
CA GLU A 89 11.91 1.64 -10.58
C GLU A 89 10.64 0.86 -10.19
N ARG A 90 10.41 0.62 -8.90
CA ARG A 90 9.16 -0.02 -8.41
C ARG A 90 7.94 0.84 -8.74
N VAL A 91 7.97 2.15 -8.50
CA VAL A 91 6.86 3.06 -8.81
C VAL A 91 6.62 3.17 -10.32
N ARG A 92 7.70 3.18 -11.11
CA ARG A 92 7.63 3.16 -12.58
C ARG A 92 6.94 1.90 -13.10
N LYS A 93 7.29 0.73 -12.56
CA LYS A 93 6.63 -0.54 -12.90
C LYS A 93 5.15 -0.52 -12.55
N THR A 94 4.78 0.00 -11.37
CA THR A 94 3.36 0.12 -10.98
C THR A 94 2.60 1.07 -11.89
N THR A 95 3.17 2.23 -12.24
CA THR A 95 2.59 3.18 -13.19
C THR A 95 2.39 2.53 -14.56
N SER A 96 3.38 1.75 -15.03
CA SER A 96 3.30 1.03 -16.30
C SER A 96 2.19 -0.04 -16.30
N ARG A 97 1.99 -0.74 -15.17
CA ARG A 97 0.90 -1.71 -15.00
C ARG A 97 -0.47 -1.04 -15.04
N LEU A 98 -0.63 0.13 -14.42
CA LEU A 98 -1.87 0.90 -14.49
C LEU A 98 -2.21 1.28 -15.94
N SER A 99 -1.21 1.77 -16.69
CA SER A 99 -1.37 2.08 -18.12
C SER A 99 -1.72 0.84 -18.94
N LEU A 100 -1.12 -0.32 -18.65
CA LEU A 100 -1.44 -1.58 -19.31
C LEU A 100 -2.86 -2.07 -18.99
N LEU A 101 -3.31 -1.92 -17.74
CA LEU A 101 -4.68 -2.24 -17.33
C LEU A 101 -5.69 -1.39 -18.09
N TYR A 102 -5.44 -0.08 -18.20
CA TYR A 102 -6.28 0.82 -18.97
C TYR A 102 -6.31 0.47 -20.45
N SER A 103 -5.14 0.28 -21.09
CA SER A 103 -5.06 -0.02 -22.52
C SER A 103 -5.68 -1.37 -22.89
N SER A 104 -5.65 -2.33 -21.97
CA SER A 104 -6.32 -3.63 -22.14
C SER A 104 -7.84 -3.53 -22.06
N TYR A 105 -8.37 -2.50 -21.38
CA TYR A 105 -9.81 -2.33 -21.12
C TYR A 105 -10.29 -0.87 -21.25
N PRO A 106 -10.18 -0.24 -22.44
CA PRO A 106 -10.39 1.21 -22.59
C PRO A 106 -11.82 1.69 -22.30
N VAL A 107 -12.83 0.84 -22.51
CA VAL A 107 -14.26 1.17 -22.32
C VAL A 107 -14.72 0.99 -20.86
N GLY A 108 -13.89 0.38 -20.01
CA GLY A 108 -14.20 0.13 -18.60
C GLY A 108 -13.49 -1.11 -18.08
N CYS A 109 -13.12 -1.10 -16.80
CA CYS A 109 -12.31 -2.13 -16.17
C CYS A 109 -13.18 -3.32 -15.70
N PRO A 110 -12.79 -4.59 -15.95
CA PRO A 110 -13.51 -5.74 -15.40
C PRO A 110 -13.57 -5.72 -13.87
N ARG A 111 -14.72 -6.09 -13.30
CA ARG A 111 -14.97 -6.04 -11.84
C ARG A 111 -13.90 -6.72 -11.00
N ARG A 112 -13.36 -7.86 -11.44
CA ARG A 112 -12.30 -8.61 -10.72
C ARG A 112 -11.02 -7.81 -10.42
N HIS A 113 -10.79 -6.70 -11.12
CA HIS A 113 -9.60 -5.85 -10.94
C HIS A 113 -9.85 -4.64 -10.05
N VAL A 114 -11.09 -4.34 -9.68
CA VAL A 114 -11.44 -3.10 -8.97
C VAL A 114 -12.46 -3.29 -7.84
N VAL A 115 -13.26 -4.36 -7.87
CA VAL A 115 -14.22 -4.70 -6.82
C VAL A 115 -13.50 -5.55 -5.77
N PRO A 116 -13.42 -5.09 -4.52
CA PRO A 116 -12.85 -5.89 -3.45
C PRO A 116 -13.67 -7.16 -3.17
N ALA A 117 -12.99 -8.24 -2.83
CA ALA A 117 -13.58 -9.46 -2.32
C ALA A 117 -13.38 -9.52 -0.80
N ASP A 118 -14.48 -9.71 -0.06
CA ASP A 118 -14.46 -9.86 1.40
C ASP A 118 -14.30 -11.32 1.86
N ASP A 119 -14.52 -12.27 0.96
CA ASP A 119 -14.45 -13.70 1.26
C ASP A 119 -13.50 -14.42 0.29
N LEU A 120 -12.91 -15.49 0.81
CA LEU A 120 -12.11 -16.44 0.04
C LEU A 120 -13.03 -17.42 -0.69
N SER A 121 -12.61 -17.90 -1.86
CA SER A 121 -13.34 -18.97 -2.53
C SER A 121 -13.24 -20.27 -1.72
N GLY A 122 -14.34 -21.03 -1.63
CA GLY A 122 -14.32 -22.37 -1.05
C GLY A 122 -13.60 -23.42 -1.91
N ASP A 123 -13.18 -23.05 -3.12
CA ASP A 123 -12.38 -23.89 -4.00
C ASP A 123 -10.97 -24.08 -3.42
N PRO A 124 -10.34 -25.26 -3.62
CA PRO A 124 -8.98 -25.48 -3.18
C PRO A 124 -8.03 -24.46 -3.83
N PRO A 125 -6.97 -24.05 -3.11
CA PRO A 125 -6.01 -23.07 -3.58
C PRO A 125 -5.44 -23.48 -4.94
N ARG A 126 -5.56 -22.60 -5.94
CA ARG A 126 -5.08 -22.93 -7.29
C ARG A 126 -3.57 -22.69 -7.35
N LEU A 127 -2.81 -23.70 -6.92
CA LEU A 127 -1.36 -23.76 -7.04
C LEU A 127 -0.94 -23.46 -8.49
N GLY A 128 -0.03 -22.51 -8.67
CA GLY A 128 0.49 -22.14 -9.99
C GLY A 128 -0.32 -21.09 -10.77
N TYR A 129 -1.33 -20.44 -10.17
CA TYR A 129 -1.87 -19.22 -10.78
C TYR A 129 -0.74 -18.17 -10.89
N SER A 130 -0.20 -18.00 -12.10
CA SER A 130 0.60 -16.83 -12.43
C SER A 130 -0.25 -15.63 -12.07
N ALA A 131 0.25 -14.78 -11.17
CA ALA A 131 -0.35 -13.48 -10.89
C ALA A 131 -0.73 -12.86 -12.23
N ASP A 132 -2.01 -12.49 -12.38
CA ASP A 132 -2.48 -11.83 -13.58
C ASP A 132 -1.58 -10.62 -13.79
N LYS A 133 -0.76 -10.64 -14.85
CA LYS A 133 0.30 -9.65 -15.09
C LYS A 133 -0.26 -8.23 -15.23
N ILE A 134 -1.57 -8.12 -15.45
CA ILE A 134 -2.32 -6.88 -15.63
C ILE A 134 -2.92 -6.38 -14.31
N SER A 135 -3.05 -7.23 -13.28
CA SER A 135 -3.64 -6.84 -12.00
C SER A 135 -2.69 -5.96 -11.18
N GLN A 136 -3.26 -4.91 -10.58
CA GLN A 136 -2.57 -4.02 -9.65
C GLN A 136 -2.80 -4.47 -8.21
N ASP A 137 -1.84 -4.23 -7.33
CA ASP A 137 -2.00 -4.51 -5.90
C ASP A 137 -2.92 -3.46 -5.25
N PRO A 138 -3.72 -3.83 -4.24
CA PRO A 138 -4.45 -2.85 -3.46
C PRO A 138 -3.48 -1.82 -2.85
N SER A 139 -3.87 -0.56 -2.85
CA SER A 139 -2.95 0.56 -2.57
C SER A 139 -2.41 0.58 -1.15
N PHE A 140 -3.17 0.08 -0.17
CA PHE A 140 -2.91 0.23 1.26
C PHE A 140 -2.64 -1.11 1.97
N VAL A 141 -2.06 -2.11 1.29
CA VAL A 141 -1.84 -3.47 1.84
C VAL A 141 -1.03 -3.44 3.15
N VAL A 142 0.17 -2.87 3.13
CA VAL A 142 1.06 -2.81 4.30
C VAL A 142 0.42 -2.05 5.48
N PRO A 143 -0.10 -0.82 5.32
CA PRO A 143 -0.72 -0.13 6.44
C PRO A 143 -2.01 -0.79 6.94
N ALA A 144 -2.79 -1.48 6.09
CA ALA A 144 -3.95 -2.26 6.54
C ALA A 144 -3.55 -3.45 7.43
N VAL A 145 -2.41 -4.09 7.13
CA VAL A 145 -1.84 -5.16 7.96
C VAL A 145 -1.31 -4.62 9.29
N ILE A 146 -0.60 -3.49 9.28
CA ILE A 146 -0.15 -2.82 10.51
C ILE A 146 -1.34 -2.46 11.41
N ASP A 147 -2.39 -1.86 10.83
CA ASP A 147 -3.61 -1.51 11.56
C ASP A 147 -4.27 -2.74 12.21
N ALA A 148 -4.32 -3.87 11.50
CA ALA A 148 -4.87 -5.12 12.02
C ALA A 148 -4.09 -5.66 13.22
N ILE A 149 -2.76 -5.76 13.07
CA ILE A 149 -1.87 -6.28 14.11
C ILE A 149 -1.92 -5.38 15.36
N ARG A 150 -1.89 -4.06 15.18
CA ARG A 150 -1.99 -3.10 16.30
C ARG A 150 -3.38 -3.05 16.94
N GLY A 151 -4.42 -3.28 16.14
CA GLY A 151 -5.80 -3.38 16.62
C GLY A 151 -6.00 -4.59 17.53
N ASN A 152 -5.24 -5.66 17.33
CA ASN A 152 -5.30 -6.88 18.12
C ASN A 152 -4.43 -6.77 19.40
N SER A 153 -5.03 -6.96 20.57
CA SER A 153 -4.33 -6.85 21.87
C SER A 153 -3.19 -7.85 22.04
N ARG A 154 -3.24 -9.03 21.40
CA ARG A 154 -2.20 -10.07 21.49
C ARG A 154 -0.92 -9.68 20.76
N TYR A 155 -1.04 -8.96 19.65
CA TYR A 155 0.09 -8.66 18.76
C TYR A 155 0.52 -7.20 18.76
N ARG A 156 -0.28 -6.30 19.35
CA ARG A 156 0.01 -4.86 19.40
C ARG A 156 1.41 -4.53 19.89
N GLU A 157 1.84 -5.16 20.97
CA GLU A 157 3.14 -4.91 21.60
C GLU A 157 4.30 -5.59 20.87
N LYS A 158 4.00 -6.45 19.90
CA LYS A 158 4.97 -7.15 19.05
C LYS A 158 5.17 -6.47 17.70
N CYS A 159 4.44 -5.40 17.40
CA CYS A 159 4.44 -4.71 16.11
C CYS A 159 5.27 -3.43 16.17
N PHE A 160 6.35 -3.37 15.39
CA PHE A 160 7.29 -2.26 15.42
C PHE A 160 7.50 -1.67 14.03
N VAL A 161 7.44 -0.33 13.92
CA VAL A 161 7.86 0.42 12.74
C VAL A 161 9.22 1.03 13.06
N MET A 162 10.24 0.69 12.28
CA MET A 162 11.64 0.95 12.62
C MET A 162 12.19 2.16 11.86
N PRO A 163 13.20 2.89 12.39
CA PRO A 163 13.81 3.99 11.67
C PRO A 163 14.79 3.54 10.56
N GLY A 164 14.56 2.37 9.98
CA GLY A 164 15.32 1.75 8.91
C GLY A 164 14.48 0.67 8.23
N GLU A 165 15.14 -0.27 7.58
CA GLU A 165 14.50 -1.42 6.94
C GLU A 165 14.27 -2.58 7.92
N ALA A 166 13.13 -3.26 7.77
CA ALA A 166 12.73 -4.34 8.67
C ALA A 166 13.70 -5.53 8.67
N ASP A 167 14.30 -5.85 7.53
CA ASP A 167 15.24 -6.96 7.36
C ASP A 167 16.48 -6.83 8.24
N ALA A 168 17.08 -5.63 8.30
CA ALA A 168 18.20 -5.30 9.17
C ALA A 168 17.88 -5.54 10.66
N TYR A 169 16.68 -5.13 11.09
CA TYR A 169 16.25 -5.35 12.48
C TYR A 169 15.91 -6.82 12.76
N CYS A 170 15.34 -7.54 11.80
CA CYS A 170 15.15 -8.98 11.91
C CYS A 170 16.49 -9.71 12.09
N ALA A 171 17.50 -9.35 11.28
CA ALA A 171 18.85 -9.90 11.38
C ALA A 171 19.50 -9.57 12.73
N SER A 172 19.46 -8.30 13.15
CA SER A 172 20.02 -7.84 14.43
C SER A 172 19.39 -8.54 15.64
N ASP A 173 18.08 -8.79 15.60
CA ASP A 173 17.36 -9.50 16.67
C ASP A 173 17.84 -10.95 16.80
N VAL A 174 17.87 -11.71 15.70
CA VAL A 174 18.26 -13.12 15.77
C VAL A 174 19.76 -13.32 16.03
N VAL A 175 20.61 -12.35 15.66
CA VAL A 175 22.03 -12.37 16.06
C VAL A 175 22.16 -12.31 17.59
N LYS A 176 21.33 -11.49 18.25
CA LYS A 176 21.39 -11.27 19.70
C LYS A 176 20.69 -12.38 20.48
N HIS A 177 19.55 -12.86 19.99
CA HIS A 177 18.66 -13.73 20.76
C HIS A 177 18.51 -15.14 20.18
N GLY A 178 19.09 -15.41 19.00
CA GLY A 178 18.83 -16.63 18.24
C GLY A 178 17.41 -16.66 17.66
N GLY A 179 16.98 -17.85 17.21
CA GLY A 179 15.65 -18.07 16.63
C GLY A 179 15.62 -17.99 15.10
N THR A 180 14.42 -17.89 14.56
CA THR A 180 14.16 -18.03 13.12
C THR A 180 13.45 -16.78 12.57
N ILE A 181 13.97 -16.20 11.51
CA ILE A 181 13.32 -15.11 10.77
C ILE A 181 12.31 -15.71 9.78
N LEU A 182 11.07 -15.24 9.79
CA LEU A 182 10.07 -15.56 8.77
C LEU A 182 10.01 -14.42 7.76
N THR A 183 10.28 -14.70 6.47
CA THR A 183 10.37 -13.67 5.43
C THR A 183 9.95 -14.21 4.04
N GLY A 184 9.82 -13.32 3.07
CA GLY A 184 9.74 -13.62 1.63
C GLY A 184 10.94 -13.09 0.83
N ASP A 185 11.93 -12.48 1.49
CA ASP A 185 13.09 -11.86 0.86
C ASP A 185 14.36 -12.70 1.06
N SER A 186 15.00 -13.08 -0.05
CA SER A 186 16.23 -13.87 -0.01
C SER A 186 17.44 -13.09 0.48
N ASP A 187 17.36 -11.77 0.52
CA ASP A 187 18.45 -10.90 0.99
C ASP A 187 18.86 -11.23 2.43
N LEU A 188 17.92 -11.68 3.27
CA LEU A 188 18.19 -12.14 4.63
C LEU A 188 19.18 -13.30 4.74
N LEU A 189 19.38 -14.09 3.67
CA LEU A 189 20.42 -15.14 3.63
C LEU A 189 21.83 -14.57 3.46
N ALA A 190 21.97 -13.32 3.00
CA ALA A 190 23.24 -12.62 2.85
C ALA A 190 23.64 -11.84 4.10
N HIS A 191 22.72 -11.58 5.04
CA HIS A 191 23.05 -10.96 6.33
C HIS A 191 23.90 -11.90 7.20
N GLU A 192 24.66 -11.31 8.13
CA GLU A 192 25.26 -12.07 9.22
C GLU A 192 24.17 -12.35 10.27
N LEU A 193 23.82 -13.63 10.44
CA LEU A 193 22.76 -14.04 11.37
C LEU A 193 23.30 -14.76 12.62
N GLY A 194 24.61 -15.00 12.73
CA GLY A 194 25.18 -15.82 13.80
C GLY A 194 24.62 -17.25 13.76
N SER A 195 23.97 -17.67 14.85
CA SER A 195 23.23 -18.94 14.93
C SER A 195 21.77 -18.83 14.47
N GLY A 196 21.32 -17.63 14.10
CA GLY A 196 19.98 -17.37 13.59
C GLY A 196 19.70 -18.11 12.27
N LYS A 197 18.41 -18.33 12.03
CA LYS A 197 17.91 -19.07 10.87
C LYS A 197 16.90 -18.24 10.08
N VAL A 198 16.59 -18.68 8.86
CA VAL A 198 15.58 -18.09 7.98
C VAL A 198 14.63 -19.18 7.50
N ALA A 199 13.33 -18.91 7.55
CA ALA A 199 12.29 -19.70 6.91
C ALA A 199 11.50 -18.80 5.94
N PHE A 200 11.26 -19.27 4.71
CA PHE A 200 10.45 -18.50 3.78
C PHE A 200 8.97 -18.79 3.97
N PHE A 201 8.12 -17.77 3.94
CA PHE A 201 6.67 -17.94 4.10
C PHE A 201 6.07 -18.98 3.14
N ARG A 202 6.56 -19.02 1.90
CA ARG A 202 6.10 -19.97 0.88
C ARG A 202 6.44 -21.43 1.19
N ASP A 203 7.41 -21.68 2.07
CA ASP A 203 7.86 -23.02 2.42
C ASP A 203 7.18 -23.52 3.70
N ILE A 204 6.40 -22.66 4.40
CA ILE A 204 5.65 -23.02 5.60
C ILE A 204 4.35 -23.70 5.18
N HIS A 205 4.17 -24.95 5.60
CA HIS A 205 2.98 -25.74 5.31
C HIS A 205 2.62 -26.60 6.52
N GLU A 206 1.40 -27.11 6.54
CA GLU A 206 0.96 -28.04 7.57
C GLU A 206 1.25 -29.48 7.11
N ASN A 207 1.96 -30.26 7.91
CA ASN A 207 2.24 -31.65 7.61
C ASN A 207 1.07 -32.57 7.99
N ALA A 208 1.19 -33.87 7.68
CA ALA A 208 0.17 -34.88 7.98
C ALA A 208 -0.21 -34.98 9.47
N SER A 209 0.65 -34.51 10.38
CA SER A 209 0.41 -34.49 11.83
C SER A 209 -0.18 -33.16 12.32
N SER A 210 -0.67 -32.33 11.41
CA SER A 210 -1.20 -30.99 11.69
C SER A 210 -0.21 -30.01 12.33
N LYS A 211 1.09 -30.26 12.15
CA LYS A 211 2.18 -29.40 12.61
C LYS A 211 2.70 -28.54 11.48
N LEU A 212 3.11 -27.31 11.81
CA LEU A 212 3.74 -26.42 10.83
C LEU A 212 5.18 -26.86 10.56
N ALA A 213 5.40 -27.39 9.37
CA ALA A 213 6.69 -27.76 8.84
C ALA A 213 7.18 -26.69 7.85
N CYS A 214 8.49 -26.52 7.76
CA CYS A 214 9.08 -25.58 6.82
C CYS A 214 10.53 -25.95 6.48
N THR A 215 11.00 -25.38 5.38
CA THR A 215 12.42 -25.38 5.02
C THR A 215 13.15 -24.28 5.77
N ILE A 216 14.18 -24.65 6.52
CA ILE A 216 15.00 -23.78 7.37
C ILE A 216 16.40 -23.64 6.78
N TYR A 217 16.79 -22.39 6.58
CA TYR A 217 18.11 -22.00 6.12
C TYR A 217 18.90 -21.42 7.28
N ALA A 218 19.99 -22.08 7.66
CA ALA A 218 20.93 -21.57 8.66
C ALA A 218 22.24 -21.20 7.94
N PRO A 219 22.45 -19.93 7.55
CA PRO A 219 23.54 -19.54 6.63
C PRO A 219 24.92 -20.04 7.06
N ARG A 220 25.29 -19.88 8.34
CA ARG A 220 26.58 -20.34 8.86
C ARG A 220 26.73 -21.88 8.86
N ALA A 221 25.65 -22.60 9.15
CA ALA A 221 25.66 -24.06 9.07
C ALA A 221 25.77 -24.55 7.62
N ILE A 222 25.05 -23.89 6.70
CA ILE A 222 25.13 -24.17 5.26
C ILE A 222 26.54 -23.92 4.74
N TYR A 223 27.16 -22.78 5.06
CA TYR A 223 28.53 -22.47 4.66
C TYR A 223 29.53 -23.53 5.17
N THR A 224 29.34 -24.01 6.40
CA THR A 224 30.15 -25.10 6.96
C THR A 224 29.98 -26.40 6.15
N LYS A 225 28.74 -26.77 5.80
CA LYS A 225 28.46 -27.94 4.93
C LYS A 225 29.08 -27.78 3.53
N LEU A 226 29.16 -26.56 3.03
CA LEU A 226 29.75 -26.21 1.73
C LEU A 226 31.29 -26.16 1.76
N GLY A 227 31.92 -26.36 2.92
CA GLY A 227 33.38 -26.28 3.06
C GLY A 227 33.95 -24.87 2.97
N LEU A 228 33.11 -23.84 3.14
CA LEU A 228 33.58 -22.45 3.15
C LEU A 228 34.17 -22.08 4.53
N PRO A 229 35.37 -21.49 4.60
CA PRO A 229 35.95 -21.02 5.85
C PRO A 229 35.05 -20.02 6.60
N LYS A 230 35.09 -20.05 7.93
CA LYS A 230 34.36 -19.09 8.78
C LYS A 230 34.73 -17.63 8.53
N SER A 231 35.94 -17.37 8.01
CA SER A 231 36.41 -16.04 7.63
C SER A 231 35.71 -15.47 6.41
N ILE A 232 35.00 -16.30 5.62
CA ILE A 232 34.18 -15.81 4.52
C ILE A 232 32.87 -15.25 5.10
N GLU A 233 32.54 -14.03 4.71
CA GLU A 233 31.29 -13.35 5.06
C GLU A 233 30.09 -14.00 4.36
N THR A 234 28.93 -14.02 5.02
CA THR A 234 27.70 -14.65 4.52
C THR A 234 27.14 -13.97 3.27
N CYS A 235 27.51 -12.72 3.00
CA CYS A 235 27.14 -12.01 1.78
C CYS A 235 27.99 -12.43 0.57
N ARG A 236 29.16 -13.08 0.76
CA ARG A 236 30.08 -13.39 -0.36
C ARG A 236 29.46 -14.29 -1.42
N LEU A 237 28.76 -15.35 -1.03
CA LEU A 237 28.11 -16.23 -2.00
C LEU A 237 26.98 -15.50 -2.75
N GLY A 238 26.28 -14.59 -2.07
CA GLY A 238 25.25 -13.75 -2.66
C GLY A 238 25.80 -12.87 -3.78
N TYR A 239 26.95 -12.22 -3.54
CA TYR A 239 27.65 -11.40 -4.53
C TYR A 239 28.08 -12.22 -5.75
N GLU A 240 28.72 -13.38 -5.54
CA GLU A 240 29.16 -14.24 -6.66
C GLU A 240 27.96 -14.74 -7.48
N ARG A 241 26.85 -15.07 -6.81
CA ARG A 241 25.61 -15.47 -7.48
C ARG A 241 25.02 -14.32 -8.31
N LEU A 242 25.03 -13.09 -7.78
CA LEU A 242 24.54 -11.91 -8.49
C LEU A 242 25.35 -11.64 -9.76
N ASN A 243 26.69 -11.73 -9.68
CA ASN A 243 27.59 -11.50 -10.81
C ASN A 243 27.63 -12.66 -11.81
N SER A 244 27.33 -13.88 -11.36
CA SER A 244 27.30 -15.07 -12.19
C SER A 244 25.95 -15.81 -12.07
N PRO A 245 24.85 -15.28 -12.65
CA PRO A 245 23.51 -15.84 -12.47
C PRO A 245 23.38 -17.30 -12.92
N HIS A 246 24.16 -17.70 -13.93
CA HIS A 246 24.12 -19.04 -14.53
C HIS A 246 25.21 -20.00 -14.01
N ALA A 247 26.06 -19.56 -13.07
CA ALA A 247 27.13 -20.42 -12.55
C ALA A 247 26.59 -21.59 -11.71
N THR A 248 27.24 -22.74 -11.80
CA THR A 248 26.96 -23.88 -10.89
C THR A 248 27.45 -23.57 -9.48
N LEU A 249 26.90 -24.26 -8.47
CA LEU A 249 27.35 -24.09 -7.10
C LEU A 249 28.87 -24.30 -6.95
N SER A 250 29.44 -25.34 -7.57
CA SER A 250 30.89 -25.60 -7.52
C SER A 250 31.72 -24.44 -8.10
N MET A 251 31.24 -23.78 -9.16
CA MET A 251 31.89 -22.60 -9.72
C MET A 251 31.83 -21.41 -8.75
N LEU A 252 30.68 -21.19 -8.10
CA LEU A 252 30.52 -20.14 -7.10
C LEU A 252 31.41 -20.36 -5.89
N LEU A 253 31.46 -21.59 -5.34
CA LEU A 253 32.32 -21.91 -4.20
C LEU A 253 33.79 -21.65 -4.54
N LYS A 254 34.23 -22.06 -5.74
CA LYS A 254 35.58 -21.76 -6.24
C LYS A 254 35.84 -20.25 -6.34
N ALA A 255 34.84 -19.45 -6.69
CA ALA A 255 34.94 -18.00 -6.71
C ALA A 255 35.03 -17.41 -5.29
N CYS A 256 34.20 -17.87 -4.35
CA CYS A 256 34.25 -17.46 -2.95
C CYS A 256 35.61 -17.73 -2.29
N SER A 257 36.29 -18.81 -2.66
CA SER A 257 37.62 -19.16 -2.15
C SER A 257 38.76 -18.34 -2.78
N LYS A 258 38.50 -17.58 -3.85
CA LYS A 258 39.49 -16.73 -4.51
C LYS A 258 39.44 -15.30 -3.96
N PRO A 259 40.55 -14.53 -4.09
CA PRO A 259 40.54 -13.10 -3.88
C PRO A 259 39.43 -12.43 -4.70
N ILE A 260 38.79 -11.42 -4.10
CA ILE A 260 37.72 -10.66 -4.73
C ILE A 260 38.32 -9.94 -5.95
N SER A 261 37.77 -10.20 -7.13
CA SER A 261 38.28 -9.60 -8.38
C SER A 261 37.86 -8.14 -8.54
N ASP A 262 36.64 -7.81 -8.12
CA ASP A 262 36.11 -6.44 -8.06
C ASP A 262 35.87 -6.06 -6.60
N ALA A 263 36.93 -5.59 -5.94
CA ALA A 263 36.88 -5.22 -4.52
C ALA A 263 35.88 -4.08 -4.26
N VAL A 264 35.81 -3.10 -5.17
CA VAL A 264 34.92 -1.94 -5.04
C VAL A 264 33.46 -2.36 -5.13
N GLY A 265 33.09 -3.14 -6.15
CA GLY A 265 31.71 -3.62 -6.29
C GLY A 265 31.30 -4.58 -5.17
N TYR A 266 32.24 -5.41 -4.68
CA TYR A 266 31.97 -6.23 -3.51
C TYR A 266 31.76 -5.40 -2.24
N ASP A 267 32.58 -4.38 -1.99
CA ASP A 267 32.44 -3.51 -0.83
C ASP A 267 31.10 -2.75 -0.86
N LEU A 268 30.67 -2.24 -2.02
CA LEU A 268 29.36 -1.61 -2.19
C LEU A 268 28.20 -2.60 -1.95
N PHE A 269 28.32 -3.84 -2.42
CA PHE A 269 27.33 -4.88 -2.16
C PHE A 269 27.28 -5.24 -0.67
N ARG A 270 28.46 -5.44 -0.07
CA ARG A 270 28.64 -5.81 1.34
C ARG A 270 28.09 -4.75 2.29
N GLN A 271 28.28 -3.47 1.98
CA GLN A 271 27.79 -2.37 2.81
C GLN A 271 26.27 -2.43 3.03
N GLN A 272 25.49 -2.94 2.08
CA GLN A 272 24.03 -3.11 2.22
C GLN A 272 23.64 -4.06 3.37
N TYR A 273 24.53 -5.00 3.73
CA TYR A 273 24.26 -6.04 4.73
C TYR A 273 25.02 -5.84 6.05
N VAL A 274 26.03 -4.95 6.06
CA VAL A 274 26.88 -4.68 7.24
C VAL A 274 26.62 -3.29 7.81
N SER A 275 26.35 -2.31 6.95
CA SER A 275 26.09 -0.92 7.32
C SER A 275 24.62 -0.61 7.04
N HIS A 276 23.78 -0.74 8.05
CA HIS A 276 22.37 -0.39 7.93
C HIS A 276 22.21 1.12 8.13
N GLU A 277 21.83 1.84 7.07
CA GLU A 277 21.46 3.24 7.18
C GLU A 277 20.15 3.33 7.99
N GLU A 278 20.25 3.87 9.20
CA GLU A 278 19.12 4.16 10.07
C GLU A 278 19.01 5.67 10.24
N ALA A 279 17.77 6.17 10.19
CA ALA A 279 17.47 7.54 10.53
C ALA A 279 17.50 7.74 12.06
N SER A 280 18.05 8.86 12.50
CA SER A 280 17.92 9.35 13.85
C SER A 280 16.46 9.67 14.15
N ILE A 281 15.89 9.04 15.18
CA ILE A 281 14.52 9.35 15.61
C ILE A 281 14.46 10.81 16.09
N PRO A 282 13.69 11.69 15.42
CA PRO A 282 13.65 13.10 15.77
C PRO A 282 13.02 13.33 17.14
N ARG A 283 13.42 14.42 17.79
CA ARG A 283 12.73 14.92 18.98
C ARG A 283 11.56 15.81 18.57
N LEU A 284 10.48 15.73 19.33
CA LEU A 284 9.37 16.68 19.28
C LEU A 284 9.79 17.98 19.97
N LEU A 285 9.15 19.09 19.63
CA LEU A 285 9.34 20.36 20.37
C LEU A 285 9.04 20.23 21.87
N GLY A 286 8.17 19.30 22.27
CA GLY A 286 7.89 18.97 23.67
C GLY A 286 8.96 18.11 24.38
N GLY A 287 10.06 17.76 23.70
CA GLY A 287 11.22 17.06 24.29
C GLY A 287 11.27 15.54 24.10
N GLY A 288 10.11 14.88 23.96
CA GLY A 288 10.03 13.43 23.72
C GLY A 288 10.52 13.02 22.33
N LEU A 289 10.83 11.73 22.16
CA LEU A 289 11.13 11.15 20.84
C LEU A 289 9.83 10.95 20.05
N LEU A 290 9.92 11.08 18.72
CA LEU A 290 8.82 10.81 17.81
C LEU A 290 8.35 9.34 17.94
N PRO A 291 7.07 9.08 18.27
CA PRO A 291 6.57 7.71 18.33
C PRO A 291 6.31 7.16 16.92
N LEU A 292 7.10 6.16 16.50
CA LEU A 292 6.98 5.55 15.17
C LEU A 292 5.94 4.44 15.09
N GLY A 293 5.72 3.69 16.17
CA GLY A 293 5.07 2.37 16.09
C GLY A 293 3.69 2.34 15.44
N ALA A 294 2.94 3.45 15.45
CA ALA A 294 1.57 3.54 14.91
C ALA A 294 1.48 4.13 13.49
N LEU A 295 2.62 4.52 12.92
CA LEU A 295 2.66 5.25 11.67
C LEU A 295 2.52 4.30 10.48
N ASP A 296 1.89 4.80 9.42
CA ASP A 296 2.09 4.22 8.09
C ASP A 296 3.59 4.33 7.74
N PRO A 297 4.22 3.30 7.14
CA PRO A 297 5.62 3.34 6.72
C PRO A 297 6.00 4.60 5.95
N ARG A 298 5.12 5.11 5.08
CA ARG A 298 5.38 6.34 4.30
C ARG A 298 5.36 7.60 5.16
N VAL A 299 4.48 7.63 6.16
CA VAL A 299 4.41 8.75 7.11
C VAL A 299 5.61 8.71 8.06
N SER A 300 6.01 7.51 8.51
CA SER A 300 7.27 7.32 9.25
C SER A 300 8.46 7.84 8.43
N GLU A 301 8.60 7.38 7.18
CA GLU A 301 9.72 7.72 6.30
C GLU A 301 9.78 9.23 6.07
N LEU A 302 8.63 9.88 5.87
CA LEU A 302 8.51 11.33 5.74
C LEU A 302 8.94 12.07 7.02
N LEU A 303 8.44 11.67 8.20
CA LEU A 303 8.74 12.37 9.45
C LEU A 303 10.21 12.22 9.85
N LEU A 304 10.80 11.04 9.61
CA LEU A 304 12.23 10.79 9.81
C LEU A 304 13.06 11.66 8.86
N GLN A 305 12.73 11.68 7.56
CA GLN A 305 13.39 12.55 6.59
C GLN A 305 13.29 14.03 6.97
N ILE A 306 12.13 14.53 7.40
CA ILE A 306 11.98 15.95 7.80
C ILE A 306 12.84 16.26 9.02
N GLY A 307 12.91 15.36 10.01
CA GLY A 307 13.70 15.58 11.22
C GLY A 307 15.21 15.43 11.03
N GLU A 308 15.65 14.76 9.95
CA GLU A 308 17.06 14.63 9.58
C GLU A 308 17.53 15.61 8.50
N ALA A 309 16.62 16.07 7.63
CA ALA A 309 16.98 16.78 6.42
C ALA A 309 17.88 17.98 6.72
N PRO A 310 19.09 18.08 6.13
CA PRO A 310 19.76 19.35 6.05
C PRO A 310 18.88 20.32 5.25
N ALA A 311 18.95 21.63 5.52
CA ALA A 311 18.08 22.63 4.90
C ALA A 311 18.12 22.64 3.35
N THR A 312 19.12 22.00 2.75
CA THR A 312 19.37 21.88 1.31
C THR A 312 18.69 20.68 0.65
N GLU A 313 18.26 19.66 1.40
CA GLU A 313 17.61 18.45 0.86
C GLU A 313 16.11 18.46 1.12
N LYS A 314 15.35 17.99 0.14
CA LYS A 314 13.88 17.87 0.25
C LYS A 314 13.52 16.48 0.74
N ALA A 315 12.64 16.42 1.73
CA ALA A 315 12.01 15.17 2.11
C ALA A 315 11.15 14.67 0.95
N LYS A 316 11.09 13.36 0.75
CA LYS A 316 10.38 12.72 -0.36
C LYS A 316 9.18 11.95 0.17
N MET A 317 8.05 12.07 -0.52
CA MET A 317 6.83 11.31 -0.24
C MET A 317 6.41 10.50 -1.47
N PHE A 318 6.48 9.18 -1.35
CA PHE A 318 6.01 8.24 -2.37
C PHE A 318 4.56 7.85 -2.09
N LEU A 319 3.62 8.55 -2.73
CA LEU A 319 2.20 8.29 -2.51
C LEU A 319 1.79 6.91 -3.06
N PRO A 320 0.87 6.18 -2.38
CA PRO A 320 0.40 4.89 -2.86
C PRO A 320 -0.18 4.96 -4.28
N SER A 321 0.07 3.93 -5.08
CA SER A 321 -0.51 3.85 -6.43
C SER A 321 -1.98 3.46 -6.34
N LEU A 322 -2.86 4.32 -6.85
CA LEU A 322 -4.30 4.09 -6.92
C LEU A 322 -4.67 3.45 -8.26
N ILE A 323 -5.78 2.71 -8.31
CA ILE A 323 -6.37 2.29 -9.59
C ILE A 323 -7.25 3.44 -10.08
N GLU A 324 -6.74 4.18 -11.06
CA GLU A 324 -7.34 5.41 -11.56
C GLU A 324 -7.23 5.49 -13.09
N ASN A 325 -7.92 6.43 -13.74
CA ASN A 325 -7.78 6.62 -15.19
C ASN A 325 -6.43 7.30 -15.50
N PRO A 326 -5.48 6.62 -16.19
CA PRO A 326 -4.17 7.19 -16.48
C PRO A 326 -4.20 8.35 -17.48
N ASN A 327 -5.28 8.50 -18.27
CA ASN A 327 -5.46 9.62 -19.20
C ASN A 327 -5.97 10.89 -18.53
N LYS A 328 -6.32 10.84 -17.24
CA LYS A 328 -6.69 12.01 -16.44
C LYS A 328 -5.53 12.43 -15.55
N GLY A 329 -5.64 13.65 -14.99
CA GLY A 329 -4.78 14.09 -13.90
C GLY A 329 -4.77 13.08 -12.76
N THR A 330 -3.72 13.09 -11.93
CA THR A 330 -3.64 12.14 -10.82
C THR A 330 -4.61 12.50 -9.71
N SER A 331 -5.24 11.48 -9.12
CA SER A 331 -6.23 11.67 -8.07
C SER A 331 -5.68 12.28 -6.78
N TRP A 332 -4.37 12.33 -6.63
CA TRP A 332 -3.71 12.97 -5.48
C TRP A 332 -3.78 14.50 -5.51
N ASP A 333 -4.06 15.12 -6.66
CA ASP A 333 -4.01 16.59 -6.79
C ASP A 333 -5.12 17.30 -6.01
N ALA A 334 -6.32 16.71 -5.99
CA ALA A 334 -7.50 17.24 -5.30
C ALA A 334 -7.32 17.44 -3.78
N SER A 335 -6.36 16.75 -3.17
CA SER A 335 -6.15 16.72 -1.72
C SER A 335 -4.76 17.21 -1.30
N VAL A 336 -4.06 17.90 -2.20
CA VAL A 336 -2.70 18.40 -1.96
C VAL A 336 -2.62 19.34 -0.76
N ASN A 337 -3.61 20.20 -0.54
CA ASN A 337 -3.60 21.16 0.57
C ASN A 337 -3.65 20.50 1.95
N ILE A 338 -4.34 19.37 2.09
CA ILE A 338 -4.34 18.61 3.35
C ILE A 338 -2.96 18.02 3.62
N ARG A 339 -2.30 17.47 2.60
CA ARG A 339 -0.94 16.97 2.73
C ARG A 339 0.06 18.10 3.00
N ARG A 340 -0.09 19.24 2.32
CA ARG A 340 0.71 20.47 2.57
C ARG A 340 0.57 20.94 4.01
N LEU A 341 -0.63 20.94 4.58
CA LEU A 341 -0.86 21.24 5.99
C LEU A 341 -0.16 20.20 6.89
N ALA A 342 -0.30 18.91 6.59
CA ALA A 342 0.37 17.84 7.34
C ALA A 342 1.91 18.01 7.33
N TYR A 343 2.52 18.29 6.18
CA TYR A 343 3.96 18.49 6.05
C TYR A 343 4.43 19.73 6.82
N THR A 344 3.65 20.81 6.76
CA THR A 344 3.92 22.04 7.52
C THR A 344 3.90 21.77 9.02
N VAL A 345 2.89 21.04 9.51
CA VAL A 345 2.77 20.65 10.92
C VAL A 345 3.94 19.77 11.33
N ALA A 346 4.32 18.78 10.53
CA ALA A 346 5.47 17.94 10.78
C ALA A 346 6.75 18.77 10.96
N SER A 347 7.06 19.64 9.99
CA SER A 347 8.25 20.48 10.04
C SER A 347 8.24 21.43 11.25
N ARG A 348 7.08 21.99 11.60
CA ARG A 348 6.94 22.93 12.72
C ARG A 348 7.13 22.28 14.08
N TYR A 349 6.63 21.07 14.31
CA TYR A 349 6.61 20.45 15.64
C TYR A 349 7.72 19.42 15.88
N LEU A 350 8.54 19.14 14.88
CA LEU A 350 9.82 18.45 15.04
C LEU A 350 10.91 19.47 15.43
N ALA A 351 11.77 19.12 16.37
CA ALA A 351 12.76 20.04 16.94
C ALA A 351 13.80 20.54 15.92
N ARG A 352 14.02 19.77 14.84
CA ARG A 352 14.86 20.14 13.72
C ARG A 352 13.96 20.48 12.52
N ASN A 353 13.58 21.76 12.43
CA ASN A 353 12.69 22.29 11.39
C ASN A 353 13.51 22.77 10.18
N HIS A 354 13.95 21.85 9.34
CA HIS A 354 14.85 22.17 8.22
C HIS A 354 14.25 21.97 6.84
N ALA A 355 13.13 21.23 6.72
CA ALA A 355 12.49 21.05 5.43
C ALA A 355 11.79 22.35 4.99
N SER A 356 12.11 22.84 3.78
CA SER A 356 11.40 23.96 3.15
C SER A 356 10.27 23.50 2.23
N SER A 357 10.33 22.24 1.80
CA SER A 357 9.40 21.63 0.86
C SER A 357 9.48 20.10 0.91
N VAL A 358 8.45 19.44 0.40
CA VAL A 358 8.37 17.99 0.22
C VAL A 358 8.17 17.66 -1.24
N GLU A 359 8.94 16.69 -1.76
CA GLU A 359 8.84 16.22 -3.13
C GLU A 359 7.90 15.00 -3.22
N GLU A 360 6.76 15.16 -3.89
CA GLU A 360 5.75 14.10 -4.04
C GLU A 360 5.88 13.29 -5.33
N TYR A 361 6.05 11.99 -5.18
CA TYR A 361 6.05 11.02 -6.27
C TYR A 361 4.68 10.32 -6.34
N ARG A 362 3.97 10.52 -7.46
CA ARG A 362 2.57 10.08 -7.69
C ARG A 362 2.51 8.99 -8.76
N ARG A 363 2.74 9.40 -10.01
CA ARG A 363 2.95 8.53 -11.18
C ARG A 363 4.34 8.82 -11.73
N VAL A 364 5.13 7.77 -11.94
CA VAL A 364 6.53 7.88 -12.40
C VAL A 364 6.64 7.18 -13.74
N GLN A 365 7.04 7.92 -14.77
CA GLN A 365 7.26 7.37 -16.12
C GLN A 365 8.73 7.02 -16.34
N ASN A 366 9.65 7.81 -15.77
CA ASN A 366 11.10 7.63 -15.87
C ASN A 366 11.74 7.64 -14.49
N VAL A 367 12.83 6.87 -14.30
CA VAL A 367 13.52 6.78 -13.01
C VAL A 367 14.20 8.08 -12.57
N ASP A 368 14.56 8.94 -13.52
CA ASP A 368 15.17 10.26 -13.25
C ASP A 368 14.12 11.39 -13.10
N GLN A 369 12.83 11.05 -13.15
CA GLN A 369 11.75 12.03 -13.01
C GLN A 369 11.76 12.63 -11.60
N LYS A 370 11.77 13.97 -11.52
CA LYS A 370 11.56 14.69 -10.26
C LYS A 370 10.09 14.60 -9.82
N GLY A 371 9.87 14.59 -8.52
CA GLY A 371 8.52 14.66 -7.95
C GLY A 371 7.95 16.08 -8.01
N ARG A 372 6.68 16.20 -7.63
CA ARG A 372 6.01 17.51 -7.51
C ARG A 372 6.48 18.18 -6.24
N ASP A 373 7.02 19.38 -6.37
CA ASP A 373 7.45 20.17 -5.23
C ASP A 373 6.26 20.77 -4.47
N ILE A 374 6.16 20.48 -3.18
CA ILE A 374 5.14 21.00 -2.27
C ILE A 374 5.82 21.89 -1.24
N SER A 375 5.78 23.20 -1.47
CA SER A 375 6.30 24.19 -0.52
C SER A 375 5.51 24.17 0.78
N LEU A 376 6.20 24.28 1.91
CA LEU A 376 5.51 24.40 3.20
C LEU A 376 4.81 25.76 3.33
N LEU A 377 3.83 25.84 4.24
CA LEU A 377 3.07 27.06 4.50
C LEU A 377 3.83 27.97 5.48
N ALA A 378 3.78 29.28 5.26
CA ALA A 378 4.19 30.24 6.27
C ALA A 378 3.22 30.20 7.47
N SER A 379 3.62 30.73 8.64
CA SER A 379 2.80 30.65 9.86
C SER A 379 1.36 31.18 9.69
N ALA A 380 1.18 32.32 9.02
CA ALA A 380 -0.15 32.90 8.80
C ALA A 380 -1.00 32.04 7.85
N GLU A 381 -0.40 31.54 6.77
CA GLU A 381 -1.07 30.65 5.81
C GLU A 381 -1.43 29.31 6.46
N ALA A 382 -0.58 28.78 7.33
CA ALA A 382 -0.82 27.56 8.07
C ALA A 382 -2.01 27.71 9.03
N ASN A 383 -2.12 28.86 9.72
CA ASN A 383 -3.28 29.16 10.56
C ASN A 383 -4.56 29.25 9.73
N ALA A 384 -4.54 30.01 8.63
CA ALA A 384 -5.68 30.13 7.73
C ALA A 384 -6.11 28.77 7.15
N ALA A 385 -5.16 27.94 6.72
CA ALA A 385 -5.44 26.59 6.22
C ALA A 385 -6.04 25.69 7.30
N ALA A 386 -5.52 25.72 8.53
CA ALA A 386 -6.06 24.95 9.64
C ALA A 386 -7.50 25.39 9.98
N VAL A 387 -7.76 26.69 10.07
CA VAL A 387 -9.10 27.23 10.31
C VAL A 387 -10.08 26.82 9.20
N GLN A 388 -9.68 26.93 7.93
CA GLN A 388 -10.52 26.52 6.79
C GLN A 388 -10.86 25.02 6.82
N VAL A 389 -9.87 24.17 7.12
CA VAL A 389 -10.10 22.71 7.23
C VAL A 389 -11.03 22.40 8.40
N LEU A 390 -10.81 23.05 9.56
CA LEU A 390 -11.64 22.86 10.74
C LEU A 390 -13.10 23.28 10.48
N ASP A 391 -13.31 24.49 9.95
CA ASP A 391 -14.63 24.99 9.58
C ASP A 391 -15.35 24.05 8.60
N LEU A 392 -14.65 23.60 7.57
CA LEU A 392 -15.22 22.68 6.60
C LEU A 392 -15.63 21.35 7.24
N MET A 393 -14.79 20.77 8.11
CA MET A 393 -15.10 19.53 8.81
C MET A 393 -16.30 19.68 9.76
N GLU A 394 -16.38 20.80 10.50
CA GLU A 394 -17.50 21.13 11.39
C GLU A 394 -18.81 21.28 10.59
N ARG A 395 -18.82 22.08 9.51
CA ARG A 395 -20.00 22.26 8.66
C ARG A 395 -20.47 20.95 8.01
N VAL A 396 -19.55 20.12 7.52
CA VAL A 396 -19.91 18.79 6.98
C VAL A 396 -20.51 17.89 8.06
N ARG A 397 -20.02 17.97 9.30
CA ARG A 397 -20.56 17.21 10.43
C ARG A 397 -22.00 17.60 10.78
N GLU A 398 -22.37 18.85 10.58
CA GLU A 398 -23.71 19.39 10.81
C GLU A 398 -24.73 18.99 9.73
N THR A 399 -24.26 18.46 8.59
CA THR A 399 -25.17 17.97 7.54
C THR A 399 -26.03 16.80 8.03
N LYS A 400 -27.25 16.72 7.48
CA LYS A 400 -28.20 15.63 7.76
C LYS A 400 -27.81 14.28 7.14
N LEU A 401 -26.67 14.20 6.47
CA LEU A 401 -26.21 12.95 5.86
C LEU A 401 -25.82 11.91 6.93
N PRO A 402 -26.05 10.61 6.65
CA PRO A 402 -25.48 9.53 7.43
C PRO A 402 -23.96 9.66 7.60
N ARG A 403 -23.45 9.27 8.77
CA ARG A 403 -22.04 9.46 9.16
C ARG A 403 -21.04 8.88 8.15
N ASN A 404 -21.37 7.74 7.54
CA ASN A 404 -20.55 7.08 6.51
C ASN A 404 -20.41 7.91 5.23
N HIS A 405 -21.39 8.76 4.89
CA HIS A 405 -21.35 9.60 3.68
C HIS A 405 -20.73 10.97 3.90
N ARG A 406 -20.63 11.44 5.15
CA ARG A 406 -20.04 12.75 5.49
C ARG A 406 -18.59 12.85 5.04
N TRP A 407 -17.80 11.79 5.23
CA TRP A 407 -16.41 11.77 4.78
C TRP A 407 -16.29 11.80 3.24
N THR A 408 -17.16 11.08 2.54
CA THR A 408 -17.24 11.15 1.07
C THR A 408 -17.61 12.56 0.62
N LEU A 409 -18.60 13.19 1.25
CA LEU A 409 -19.00 14.57 0.97
C LEU A 409 -17.83 15.54 1.20
N LEU A 410 -17.13 15.43 2.33
CA LEU A 410 -15.95 16.25 2.63
C LEU A 410 -14.90 16.14 1.52
N CYS A 411 -14.60 14.93 1.07
CA CYS A 411 -13.63 14.69 0.00
C CYS A 411 -14.07 15.33 -1.33
N ILE A 412 -15.36 15.28 -1.66
CA ILE A 412 -15.93 15.92 -2.85
C ILE A 412 -15.80 17.44 -2.75
N ILE A 413 -16.16 18.03 -1.60
CA ILE A 413 -16.08 19.48 -1.40
C ILE A 413 -14.63 19.96 -1.56
N MET A 414 -13.68 19.25 -0.94
CA MET A 414 -12.26 19.56 -1.09
C MET A 414 -11.78 19.50 -2.54
N ASP A 415 -12.20 18.47 -3.29
CA ASP A 415 -11.87 18.36 -4.72
C ASP A 415 -12.40 19.55 -5.53
N ILE A 416 -13.66 19.95 -5.28
CA ILE A 416 -14.26 21.08 -5.99
C ILE A 416 -13.58 22.39 -5.65
N ILE A 417 -13.30 22.66 -4.38
CA ILE A 417 -12.60 23.87 -3.94
C ILE A 417 -11.22 23.95 -4.61
N GLU A 418 -10.46 22.85 -4.58
CA GLU A 418 -9.11 22.81 -5.17
C GLU A 418 -9.15 22.99 -6.68
N CYS A 419 -10.08 22.30 -7.37
CA CYS A 419 -10.23 22.44 -8.82
C CYS A 419 -10.61 23.87 -9.20
N HIS A 420 -11.56 24.49 -8.48
CA HIS A 420 -11.97 25.87 -8.69
C HIS A 420 -10.81 26.85 -8.51
N GLN A 421 -10.01 26.70 -7.44
CA GLN A 421 -8.82 27.52 -7.20
C GLN A 421 -7.76 27.39 -8.32
N GLN A 422 -7.71 26.23 -9.00
CA GLN A 422 -6.83 26.00 -10.15
C GLN A 422 -7.46 26.39 -11.50
N GLY A 423 -8.69 26.92 -11.53
CA GLY A 423 -9.41 27.22 -12.77
C GLY A 423 -9.77 25.97 -13.58
N LYS A 424 -9.98 24.83 -12.91
CA LYS A 424 -10.31 23.53 -13.50
C LYS A 424 -11.70 23.07 -13.07
N ASN A 425 -12.30 22.21 -13.88
CA ASN A 425 -13.55 21.54 -13.52
C ASN A 425 -13.29 20.32 -12.65
N SER A 426 -14.07 20.19 -11.56
CA SER A 426 -14.02 19.01 -10.69
C SER A 426 -14.57 17.78 -11.40
N HIS A 427 -13.75 16.72 -11.48
CA HIS A 427 -14.21 15.42 -11.99
C HIS A 427 -15.27 14.82 -11.07
N ALA A 428 -15.17 15.02 -9.75
CA ALA A 428 -16.17 14.53 -8.81
C ALA A 428 -17.53 15.18 -9.05
N LEU A 429 -17.58 16.50 -9.22
CA LEU A 429 -18.81 17.23 -9.52
C LEU A 429 -19.40 16.82 -10.87
N ILE A 430 -18.58 16.73 -11.93
CA ILE A 430 -19.02 16.26 -13.24
C ILE A 430 -19.63 14.85 -13.13
N THR A 431 -18.96 13.95 -12.43
CA THR A 431 -19.43 12.56 -12.26
C THR A 431 -20.75 12.51 -11.49
N LEU A 432 -20.95 13.38 -10.50
CA LEU A 432 -22.20 13.51 -9.74
C LEU A 432 -23.35 14.08 -10.59
N GLN A 433 -23.08 15.09 -11.41
CA GLN A 433 -24.08 15.73 -12.27
C GLN A 433 -24.53 14.81 -13.42
N GLN A 434 -23.65 13.93 -13.90
CA GLN A 434 -23.94 13.00 -15.01
C GLN A 434 -24.81 11.79 -14.63
N GLN A 435 -25.20 11.64 -13.35
CA GLN A 435 -25.97 10.48 -12.81
C GLN A 435 -27.42 10.34 -13.34
N GLY A 436 -27.79 11.04 -14.41
CA GLY A 436 -29.04 10.85 -15.15
C GLY A 436 -28.96 9.88 -16.34
N ARG A 437 -27.77 9.37 -16.69
CA ARG A 437 -27.61 8.38 -17.76
C ARG A 437 -27.31 7.00 -17.16
N PRO A 438 -28.12 5.96 -17.44
CA PRO A 438 -27.84 4.63 -16.95
C PRO A 438 -26.48 4.18 -17.50
N SER A 439 -25.45 4.20 -16.66
CA SER A 439 -24.17 3.57 -16.98
C SER A 439 -24.27 2.07 -16.70
N THR A 440 -25.30 1.44 -17.27
CA THR A 440 -25.31 0.00 -17.47
C THR A 440 -24.33 -0.27 -18.58
N THR A 441 -23.04 -0.41 -18.26
CA THR A 441 -22.19 -1.17 -19.18
C THR A 441 -22.65 -2.62 -19.10
N ALA A 442 -23.44 -3.01 -20.09
CA ALA A 442 -23.71 -4.41 -20.37
C ALA A 442 -22.37 -5.17 -20.37
N GLY A 443 -22.21 -6.15 -19.48
CA GLY A 443 -21.04 -7.04 -19.48
C GLY A 443 -20.09 -6.98 -18.28
N GLY A 444 -20.50 -6.53 -17.09
CA GLY A 444 -19.73 -6.75 -15.85
C GLY A 444 -18.43 -5.95 -15.74
N LYS A 445 -18.38 -4.77 -16.36
CA LYS A 445 -17.27 -3.81 -16.29
C LYS A 445 -17.70 -2.56 -15.50
N ILE A 446 -16.72 -1.81 -15.00
CA ILE A 446 -16.94 -0.53 -14.31
C ILE A 446 -16.31 0.60 -15.15
N PRO A 447 -17.03 1.69 -15.44
CA PRO A 447 -16.50 2.82 -16.20
C PRO A 447 -15.26 3.44 -15.53
N TRP A 448 -14.30 3.88 -16.34
CA TRP A 448 -13.08 4.53 -15.85
C TRP A 448 -13.34 5.85 -15.12
N ASP A 449 -14.43 6.56 -15.45
CA ASP A 449 -14.83 7.78 -14.74
C ASP A 449 -15.29 7.49 -13.31
N THR A 450 -16.03 6.40 -13.11
CA THR A 450 -16.40 5.91 -11.77
C THR A 450 -15.16 5.46 -11.01
N ILE A 451 -14.26 4.71 -11.64
CA ILE A 451 -12.99 4.27 -11.02
C ILE A 451 -12.14 5.47 -10.60
N HIS A 452 -12.02 6.47 -11.47
CA HIS A 452 -11.26 7.68 -11.16
C HIS A 452 -11.91 8.55 -10.08
N PHE A 453 -13.25 8.64 -10.05
CA PHE A 453 -13.97 9.22 -8.91
C PHE A 453 -13.64 8.50 -7.61
N CYS A 454 -13.64 7.16 -7.62
CA CYS A 454 -13.29 6.38 -6.43
C CYS A 454 -11.85 6.63 -5.98
N ALA A 455 -10.91 6.72 -6.92
CA ALA A 455 -9.54 7.07 -6.63
C ALA A 455 -9.39 8.47 -6.01
N HIS A 456 -10.18 9.47 -6.45
CA HIS A 456 -10.20 10.81 -5.81
C HIS A 456 -10.61 10.72 -4.35
N ILE A 457 -11.69 10.00 -4.04
CA ILE A 457 -12.17 9.86 -2.67
C ILE A 457 -11.12 9.11 -1.82
N GLN A 458 -10.54 8.02 -2.36
CA GLN A 458 -9.49 7.28 -1.64
C GLN A 458 -8.23 8.11 -1.40
N ALA A 459 -7.80 8.93 -2.37
CA ALA A 459 -6.67 9.84 -2.23
C ALA A 459 -6.91 10.90 -1.13
N ALA A 460 -8.11 11.49 -1.11
CA ALA A 460 -8.49 12.49 -0.12
C ALA A 460 -8.61 11.87 1.29
N MET A 461 -9.26 10.72 1.42
CA MET A 461 -9.35 9.97 2.68
C MET A 461 -7.97 9.59 3.22
N TYR A 462 -7.06 9.14 2.36
CA TYR A 462 -5.70 8.81 2.76
C TYR A 462 -4.89 10.06 3.11
N SER A 463 -5.12 11.19 2.43
CA SER A 463 -4.50 12.47 2.80
C SER A 463 -4.96 12.97 4.18
N LEU A 464 -6.24 12.80 4.51
CA LEU A 464 -6.77 13.04 5.87
C LEU A 464 -6.15 12.09 6.90
N ARG A 465 -5.91 10.82 6.52
CA ARG A 465 -5.17 9.85 7.36
C ARG A 465 -3.73 10.28 7.61
N ILE A 466 -3.01 10.77 6.59
CA ILE A 466 -1.66 11.34 6.76
C ILE A 466 -1.69 12.47 7.79
N LEU A 467 -2.60 13.45 7.62
CA LEU A 467 -2.75 14.55 8.57
C LEU A 467 -3.07 14.03 9.99
N SER A 468 -3.98 13.07 10.11
CA SER A 468 -4.34 12.45 11.39
C SER A 468 -3.13 11.83 12.09
N GLN A 469 -2.33 11.03 11.36
CA GLN A 469 -1.13 10.39 11.90
C GLN A 469 -0.05 11.40 12.29
N VAL A 470 0.19 12.43 11.46
CA VAL A 470 1.14 13.50 11.78
C VAL A 470 0.71 14.24 13.05
N LEU A 471 -0.57 14.65 13.14
CA LEU A 471 -1.08 15.33 14.34
C LEU A 471 -1.00 14.43 15.58
N ALA A 472 -1.32 13.15 15.44
CA ALA A 472 -1.25 12.20 16.54
C ALA A 472 0.18 11.99 17.05
N SER A 473 1.19 11.98 16.17
CA SER A 473 2.59 11.72 16.55
C SER A 473 3.33 12.98 17.00
N THR A 474 3.14 14.12 16.33
CA THR A 474 3.94 15.32 16.60
C THR A 474 3.32 16.21 17.68
N MET A 475 2.00 16.16 17.85
CA MET A 475 1.29 16.99 18.84
C MET A 475 0.90 16.23 20.11
N ALA A 476 1.34 14.98 20.29
CA ALA A 476 0.99 14.20 21.49
C ALA A 476 1.40 14.87 22.80
N GLN A 477 2.50 15.62 22.80
CA GLN A 477 3.10 16.28 23.96
C GLN A 477 3.10 17.80 23.82
N ASN A 478 2.33 18.35 22.89
CA ASN A 478 2.31 19.78 22.65
C ASN A 478 1.54 20.50 23.77
N THR A 479 2.20 21.46 24.42
CA THR A 479 1.62 22.34 25.45
C THR A 479 1.37 23.75 24.95
N SER A 480 1.66 24.04 23.68
CA SER A 480 1.39 25.36 23.09
C SER A 480 -0.10 25.67 23.10
N THR A 481 -0.41 26.89 23.50
CA THR A 481 -1.75 27.47 23.51
C THR A 481 -1.96 28.47 22.36
N ASP A 482 -1.06 28.49 21.37
CA ASP A 482 -1.22 29.33 20.20
C ASP A 482 -2.46 28.91 19.37
N GLU A 483 -3.03 29.86 18.62
CA GLU A 483 -4.28 29.67 17.88
C GLU A 483 -4.22 28.49 16.90
N LEU A 484 -3.07 28.33 16.22
CA LEU A 484 -2.83 27.21 15.31
C LEU A 484 -2.87 25.88 16.07
N ALA A 485 -2.17 25.78 17.21
CA ALA A 485 -2.13 24.58 18.04
C ALA A 485 -3.53 24.20 18.52
N LEU A 486 -4.34 25.17 18.95
CA LEU A 486 -5.73 24.93 19.35
C LEU A 486 -6.59 24.42 18.19
N CYS A 487 -6.48 25.02 17.00
CA CYS A 487 -7.19 24.57 15.81
C CYS A 487 -6.78 23.13 15.43
N LEU A 488 -5.48 22.84 15.43
CA LEU A 488 -4.93 21.53 15.09
C LEU A 488 -5.36 20.44 16.10
N ILE A 489 -5.47 20.76 17.40
CA ILE A 489 -6.03 19.85 18.41
C ILE A 489 -7.49 19.51 18.10
N GLN A 490 -8.30 20.50 17.69
CA GLN A 490 -9.70 20.27 17.31
C GLN A 490 -9.80 19.42 16.04
N ILE A 491 -8.97 19.71 15.02
CA ILE A 491 -8.89 18.89 13.80
C ILE A 491 -8.50 17.44 14.15
N ARG A 492 -7.49 17.24 15.00
CA ARG A 492 -7.09 15.90 15.47
C ARG A 492 -8.25 15.16 16.14
N ARG A 493 -9.04 15.85 16.96
CA ARG A 493 -10.24 15.28 17.60
C ARG A 493 -11.26 14.83 16.55
N LEU A 494 -11.57 15.66 15.54
CA LEU A 494 -12.48 15.28 14.46
C LEU A 494 -11.94 14.13 13.61
N LEU A 495 -10.63 14.14 13.31
CA LEU A 495 -9.97 13.06 12.56
C LEU A 495 -9.86 11.74 13.33
N SER A 496 -10.09 11.73 14.65
CA SER A 496 -10.20 10.47 15.41
C SER A 496 -11.42 9.65 15.02
N GLU A 497 -12.40 10.27 14.35
CA GLU A 497 -13.59 9.63 13.79
C GLU A 497 -13.42 9.19 12.33
N LEU A 498 -12.25 9.43 11.72
CA LEU A 498 -11.95 8.97 10.38
C LEU A 498 -12.04 7.43 10.36
N PRO A 499 -12.75 6.83 9.37
CA PRO A 499 -12.88 5.39 9.33
C PRO A 499 -11.50 4.71 9.17
N PRO A 500 -11.31 3.51 9.74
CA PRO A 500 -10.12 2.71 9.46
C PRO A 500 -10.07 2.30 7.99
N LEU A 501 -8.91 1.84 7.52
CA LEU A 501 -8.72 1.40 6.11
C LEU A 501 -9.71 0.30 5.69
N THR A 502 -10.10 -0.58 6.61
CA THR A 502 -11.12 -1.63 6.39
C THR A 502 -12.52 -1.08 6.09
N LYS A 503 -12.76 0.21 6.33
CA LYS A 503 -14.02 0.91 6.06
C LYS A 503 -13.84 2.06 5.07
N PHE A 504 -12.68 2.16 4.40
CA PHE A 504 -12.54 3.10 3.29
C PHE A 504 -13.50 2.70 2.18
N PRO A 505 -14.19 3.66 1.55
CA PRO A 505 -15.20 3.33 0.56
C PRO A 505 -14.53 2.78 -0.71
N ASP A 506 -15.04 1.64 -1.17
CA ASP A 506 -14.60 1.01 -2.41
C ASP A 506 -15.46 1.44 -3.60
N VAL A 507 -15.18 0.85 -4.77
CA VAL A 507 -15.88 1.17 -6.00
C VAL A 507 -17.37 0.82 -5.96
N CYS A 508 -17.78 -0.21 -5.21
CA CYS A 508 -19.19 -0.57 -5.05
C CYS A 508 -19.90 0.43 -4.16
N VAL A 509 -19.34 0.71 -2.97
CA VAL A 509 -19.90 1.68 -2.02
C VAL A 509 -20.05 3.06 -2.66
N LEU A 510 -19.07 3.49 -3.44
CA LEU A 510 -19.13 4.78 -4.13
C LEU A 510 -20.04 4.78 -5.35
N SER A 511 -20.20 3.64 -6.03
CA SER A 511 -21.21 3.50 -7.09
C SER A 511 -22.63 3.60 -6.51
N ASP A 512 -22.87 2.96 -5.36
CA ASP A 512 -24.16 3.03 -4.65
C ASP A 512 -24.42 4.46 -4.14
N PHE A 513 -23.39 5.13 -3.62
CA PHE A 513 -23.48 6.55 -3.25
C PHE A 513 -23.85 7.44 -4.43
N LEU A 514 -23.22 7.23 -5.60
CA LEU A 514 -23.54 7.97 -6.82
C LEU A 514 -24.98 7.71 -7.27
N ALA A 515 -25.45 6.46 -7.21
CA ALA A 515 -26.83 6.11 -7.54
C ALA A 515 -27.86 6.74 -6.58
N ALA A 516 -27.53 6.81 -5.29
CA ALA A 516 -28.39 7.41 -4.26
C ALA A 516 -28.24 8.94 -4.16
N ALA A 517 -27.37 9.58 -4.94
CA ALA A 517 -27.01 11.00 -4.77
C ALA A 517 -28.20 11.97 -4.84
N LYS A 518 -29.21 11.65 -5.67
CA LYS A 518 -30.44 12.46 -5.79
C LYS A 518 -31.31 12.35 -4.53
N GLU A 519 -31.49 11.14 -4.01
CA GLU A 519 -32.28 10.88 -2.80
C GLU A 519 -31.59 11.47 -1.56
N LEU A 520 -30.26 11.39 -1.52
CA LEU A 520 -29.42 11.98 -0.49
C LEU A 520 -29.28 13.51 -0.61
N GLN A 521 -29.88 14.13 -1.64
CA GLN A 521 -29.81 15.58 -1.90
C GLN A 521 -28.37 16.12 -1.94
N ILE A 522 -27.43 15.36 -2.52
CA ILE A 522 -26.00 15.72 -2.49
C ILE A 522 -25.74 17.06 -3.18
N LEU A 523 -26.31 17.31 -4.37
CA LEU A 523 -26.12 18.57 -5.09
C LEU A 523 -26.66 19.80 -4.32
N PRO A 524 -27.90 19.79 -3.79
CA PRO A 524 -28.39 20.86 -2.89
C PRO A 524 -27.57 21.06 -1.62
N ILE A 525 -26.96 20.01 -1.08
CA ILE A 525 -26.05 20.15 0.07
C ILE A 525 -24.76 20.82 -0.39
N LEU A 526 -24.17 20.40 -1.52
CA LEU A 526 -22.93 20.97 -2.06
C LEU A 526 -23.04 22.46 -2.35
N SER A 527 -24.19 22.96 -2.81
CA SER A 527 -24.40 24.39 -3.06
C SER A 527 -24.34 25.26 -1.80
N GLN A 528 -24.38 24.67 -0.60
CA GLN A 528 -24.19 25.38 0.67
C GLN A 528 -22.71 25.59 1.00
N PHE A 529 -21.81 24.86 0.34
CA PHE A 529 -20.37 24.92 0.55
C PHE A 529 -19.64 25.69 -0.54
N ILE A 530 -20.24 25.75 -1.74
CA ILE A 530 -19.59 26.20 -2.97
C ILE A 530 -20.62 26.95 -3.80
N GLU A 531 -20.25 28.12 -4.32
CA GLU A 531 -21.03 28.80 -5.35
C GLU A 531 -20.95 27.97 -6.64
N LEU A 532 -21.98 27.17 -6.91
CA LEU A 532 -22.08 26.41 -8.15
C LEU A 532 -22.58 27.36 -9.25
N GLU A 533 -21.74 27.67 -10.24
CA GLU A 533 -22.22 28.32 -11.45
C GLU A 533 -23.25 27.41 -12.14
N GLU A 534 -24.45 27.93 -12.41
CA GLU A 534 -25.42 27.22 -13.25
C GLU A 534 -24.83 27.08 -14.66
N PRO A 535 -24.96 25.90 -15.30
CA PRO A 535 -24.51 25.74 -16.69
C PRO A 535 -25.31 26.71 -17.57
N SER A 536 -24.61 27.70 -18.12
CA SER A 536 -25.19 28.65 -19.07
C SER A 536 -25.90 27.89 -20.19
N SER A 537 -27.22 28.02 -20.21
CA SER A 537 -28.07 27.51 -21.28
C SER A 537 -27.84 28.34 -22.54
N THR A 538 -26.76 28.06 -23.27
CA THR A 538 -26.64 28.51 -24.66
C THR A 538 -27.42 27.53 -25.53
N GLY A 539 -28.60 27.97 -25.96
CA GLY A 539 -29.44 27.26 -26.91
C GLY A 539 -28.71 27.07 -28.26
N PRO A 540 -29.14 26.09 -29.08
CA PRO A 540 -28.47 25.77 -30.32
C PRO A 540 -28.77 26.85 -31.38
N GLU A 541 -27.76 27.63 -31.74
CA GLU A 541 -27.81 28.42 -32.97
C GLU A 541 -27.79 27.48 -34.18
N GLN A 542 -28.91 27.52 -34.90
CA GLN A 542 -29.07 26.93 -36.22
C GLN A 542 -28.12 27.60 -37.20
N SER A 543 -27.28 26.82 -37.88
CA SER A 543 -26.85 27.18 -39.23
C SER A 543 -26.98 25.98 -40.15
N HIS A 544 -27.94 26.10 -41.05
CA HIS A 544 -28.14 25.21 -42.18
C HIS A 544 -26.92 25.27 -43.11
N THR A 545 -26.50 24.11 -43.62
CA THR A 545 -26.17 23.90 -45.04
C THR A 545 -26.01 22.41 -45.32
N THR A 546 -27.00 21.84 -46.01
CA THR A 546 -26.91 20.53 -46.67
C THR A 546 -25.99 20.60 -47.89
N PRO A 547 -25.39 19.47 -48.31
CA PRO A 547 -25.89 18.91 -49.56
C PRO A 547 -26.10 17.39 -49.58
N LYS A 548 -27.03 17.04 -50.47
CA LYS A 548 -27.64 15.75 -50.82
C LYS A 548 -26.65 14.61 -51.17
N GLY A 549 -27.03 13.40 -50.76
CA GLY A 549 -27.39 12.33 -51.71
C GLY A 549 -26.59 11.01 -51.67
N LYS A 550 -27.23 9.92 -51.22
CA LYS A 550 -27.68 8.78 -52.07
C LYS A 550 -28.25 7.62 -51.23
N LYS A 551 -29.39 7.11 -51.67
CA LYS A 551 -30.14 5.94 -51.16
C LYS A 551 -29.58 4.61 -51.70
N SER A 552 -29.58 3.56 -50.88
CA SER A 552 -29.93 2.17 -51.26
C SER A 552 -30.19 1.36 -49.97
N SER A 553 -31.44 1.08 -49.59
CA SER A 553 -32.30 -0.05 -50.02
C SER A 553 -31.95 -1.44 -49.45
N LYS A 554 -32.82 -1.92 -48.54
CA LYS A 554 -33.29 -3.30 -48.28
C LYS A 554 -32.26 -4.42 -47.96
N ARG A 555 -32.43 -5.05 -46.80
CA ARG A 555 -33.20 -6.31 -46.67
C ARG A 555 -33.46 -6.69 -45.21
N THR A 556 -34.71 -7.03 -44.96
CA THR A 556 -35.29 -7.73 -43.82
C THR A 556 -34.83 -9.19 -43.74
N GLY A 557 -34.75 -9.72 -42.53
CA GLY A 557 -34.56 -11.15 -42.28
C GLY A 557 -34.50 -11.43 -40.78
N ASP A 558 -35.67 -11.60 -40.16
CA ASP A 558 -35.84 -12.43 -38.96
C ASP A 558 -35.81 -13.91 -39.40
N PRO A 559 -35.30 -14.83 -38.56
CA PRO A 559 -36.24 -15.55 -37.70
C PRO A 559 -35.72 -15.90 -36.30
N ASP A 560 -36.58 -15.65 -35.32
CA ASP A 560 -37.14 -16.57 -34.32
C ASP A 560 -36.33 -17.81 -33.84
N GLY A 561 -36.41 -18.02 -32.51
CA GLY A 561 -36.30 -19.34 -31.87
C GLY A 561 -35.16 -19.53 -30.87
N GLY A 562 -35.50 -19.76 -29.59
CA GLY A 562 -34.61 -20.57 -28.72
C GLY A 562 -34.52 -20.25 -27.22
N THR A 563 -35.65 -20.33 -26.51
CA THR A 563 -35.81 -20.95 -25.16
C THR A 563 -34.79 -20.72 -24.02
N ASN A 564 -35.32 -20.12 -22.96
CA ASN A 564 -35.04 -20.30 -21.53
C ASN A 564 -34.42 -21.64 -21.11
N LYS A 565 -33.46 -21.58 -20.16
CA LYS A 565 -33.50 -22.43 -18.96
C LYS A 565 -32.74 -21.82 -17.78
N SER A 566 -33.54 -21.41 -16.80
CA SER A 566 -33.17 -21.15 -15.41
C SER A 566 -32.83 -22.43 -14.67
N SER A 567 -31.80 -22.40 -13.82
CA SER A 567 -31.75 -23.27 -12.64
C SER A 567 -31.00 -22.58 -11.50
N LYS A 568 -31.77 -21.88 -10.67
CA LYS A 568 -31.45 -21.63 -9.25
C LYS A 568 -31.51 -22.98 -8.51
N LYS A 569 -30.54 -23.25 -7.63
CA LYS A 569 -30.72 -24.02 -6.38
C LYS A 569 -29.50 -23.81 -5.45
N PRO A 570 -29.62 -24.07 -4.14
CA PRO A 570 -29.48 -23.04 -3.13
C PRO A 570 -28.25 -23.22 -2.23
N ASN A 571 -27.83 -22.11 -1.60
CA ASN A 571 -26.90 -22.09 -0.47
C ASN A 571 -27.39 -22.98 0.68
N LYS A 572 -26.48 -23.82 1.19
CA LYS A 572 -26.43 -24.22 2.60
C LYS A 572 -25.00 -24.13 3.11
N THR A 573 -24.84 -23.25 4.08
CA THR A 573 -23.68 -22.98 4.93
C THR A 573 -23.42 -24.13 5.92
N ASN A 574 -22.18 -24.58 6.04
CA ASN A 574 -21.37 -24.52 7.29
C ASN A 574 -20.12 -25.41 7.19
N GLY A 575 -18.99 -24.84 7.61
CA GLY A 575 -17.96 -25.56 8.37
C GLY A 575 -16.88 -26.31 7.58
N ASN A 576 -15.93 -25.60 6.99
CA ASN A 576 -14.47 -25.76 7.19
C ASN A 576 -13.79 -24.70 6.31
N ARG A 577 -13.39 -23.55 6.87
CA ARG A 577 -12.56 -22.60 6.10
C ARG A 577 -11.20 -23.29 5.91
N GLY A 578 -10.85 -23.56 4.65
CA GLY A 578 -9.66 -24.30 4.27
C GLY A 578 -8.40 -23.77 4.96
N ASN A 579 -7.51 -24.68 5.35
CA ASN A 579 -6.29 -24.36 6.08
C ASN A 579 -5.44 -23.36 5.26
N ILE A 580 -5.12 -22.21 5.86
CA ILE A 580 -4.33 -21.16 5.23
C ILE A 580 -2.94 -21.64 4.79
N PHE A 581 -2.38 -22.65 5.47
CA PHE A 581 -1.13 -23.31 5.13
C PHE A 581 -1.29 -24.48 4.15
N SER A 582 -2.52 -24.98 3.93
CA SER A 582 -2.78 -26.01 2.90
C SER A 582 -2.70 -25.45 1.47
N ALA A 583 -2.78 -24.12 1.31
CA ALA A 583 -2.51 -23.46 0.03
C ALA A 583 -1.07 -23.59 -0.46
N LEU A 584 -0.18 -24.07 0.41
CA LEU A 584 1.25 -24.23 0.18
C LEU A 584 1.71 -25.69 0.33
N SER A 585 0.79 -26.62 0.57
CA SER A 585 1.11 -28.04 0.73
C SER A 585 1.52 -28.62 -0.62
N ILE A 586 2.82 -28.91 -0.79
CA ILE A 586 3.27 -29.84 -1.81
C ILE A 586 3.12 -31.21 -1.16
N ASP A 587 1.99 -31.88 -1.43
CA ASP A 587 1.98 -33.33 -1.28
C ASP A 587 3.01 -33.87 -2.28
N VAL A 588 4.14 -34.37 -1.77
CA VAL A 588 5.08 -35.20 -2.53
C VAL A 588 4.59 -36.63 -2.54
#